data_AF-W5M388-F1
#
_entry.id   AF-W5M388-F1
#
_cell.length_a   1.000
_cell.length_b   1.000
_cell.length_c   1.000
_cell.angle_alpha   90.00
_cell.angle_beta   90.00
_cell.angle_gamma   90.00
#
_symmetry.space_group_name_H-M   'P 1'
#
loop_
_entity.id
_entity.type
_entity.pdbx_description
1 polymer ?
#
loop_
_entity_poly.entity_id
_entity_poly.type
_entity_poly.pdbx_seq_one_letter_code
_entity_poly.pdbx_strand_id
1 'polypeptide(L)'
;MATFVKIAQQEGICIEYSEAFSSVDPIEKIQKIARIVKQSTSKVVLAFLPQVEMTMLTQEMLRQNITGLQWIGSESWISSRGIANRESFKILGGAIGFANVNTEIKGLDDFLFSVHPSTDPDNDFLTEFWETVFSCTLTRQDGKENKKPCTGAESLREVKNQYTDVSEQRIPHNVYKAVYAVAHALHDLLTCKPGRETLFNHTCVNKMEISPWQGCNSQ
;
A
#
# COMPACT_ATOMS: atom_id res chain seq x y z
N MET A 1 4.03 -17.23 5.59
CA MET A 1 3.75 -18.06 6.79
C MET A 1 4.70 -19.25 6.96
N ALA A 2 4.91 -20.11 5.95
CA ALA A 2 5.74 -21.32 6.09
C ALA A 2 7.16 -21.07 6.63
N THR A 3 7.85 -20.04 6.15
CA THR A 3 9.19 -19.65 6.64
C THR A 3 9.17 -19.28 8.13
N PHE A 4 8.19 -18.49 8.57
CA PHE A 4 8.06 -18.10 9.98
C PHE A 4 7.87 -19.32 10.87
N VAL A 5 6.97 -20.24 10.51
CA VAL A 5 6.72 -21.47 11.28
C VAL A 5 8.01 -22.28 11.46
N LYS A 6 8.77 -22.45 10.37
CA LYS A 6 10.05 -23.17 10.40
C LYS A 6 11.06 -22.50 11.34
N ILE A 7 11.26 -21.19 11.23
CA ILE A 7 12.21 -20.46 12.08
C ILE A 7 11.74 -20.44 13.54
N ALA A 8 10.45 -20.22 13.80
CA ALA A 8 9.88 -20.24 15.13
C ALA A 8 10.17 -21.57 15.85
N GLN A 9 9.98 -22.70 15.16
CA GLN A 9 10.30 -24.02 15.72
C GLN A 9 11.80 -24.20 16.01
N GLN A 10 12.68 -23.67 15.15
CA GLN A 10 14.13 -23.71 15.36
C GLN A 10 14.55 -22.88 16.57
N GLU A 11 13.87 -21.76 16.82
CA GLU A 11 14.07 -20.89 17.99
C GLU A 11 13.32 -21.38 19.24
N GLY A 12 12.69 -22.56 19.21
CA GLY A 12 11.96 -23.13 20.35
C GLY A 12 10.61 -22.45 20.66
N ILE A 13 10.05 -21.69 19.71
CA ILE A 13 8.76 -21.02 19.84
C ILE A 13 7.65 -21.98 19.39
N CYS A 14 6.71 -22.26 20.30
CA CYS A 14 5.52 -23.07 20.01
C CYS A 14 4.40 -22.22 19.38
N ILE A 15 3.70 -22.79 18.40
CA ILE A 15 2.55 -22.16 17.75
C ILE A 15 1.29 -22.93 18.16
N GLU A 16 0.39 -22.29 18.91
CA GLU A 16 -0.84 -22.91 19.42
C GLU A 16 -1.88 -23.12 18.31
N TYR A 17 -1.99 -22.17 17.38
CA TYR A 17 -2.90 -22.25 16.24
C TYR A 17 -2.32 -21.52 15.02
N SER A 18 -2.75 -21.94 13.82
CA SER A 18 -2.38 -21.30 12.56
C SER A 18 -3.58 -21.35 11.62
N GLU A 19 -4.22 -20.20 11.42
CA GLU A 19 -5.43 -20.08 10.62
C GLU A 19 -5.18 -19.20 9.38
N ALA A 20 -5.93 -19.47 8.31
CA ALA A 20 -5.90 -18.69 7.08
C ALA A 20 -7.31 -18.41 6.57
N PHE A 21 -7.53 -17.21 6.07
CA PHE A 21 -8.78 -16.80 5.42
C PHE A 21 -8.51 -15.73 4.36
N SER A 22 -9.50 -15.49 3.52
CA SER A 22 -9.54 -14.48 2.47
C SER A 22 -10.81 -13.62 2.63
N SER A 23 -10.79 -12.42 2.07
CA SER A 23 -11.94 -11.51 2.04
C SER A 23 -13.19 -12.07 1.34
N VAL A 24 -13.03 -13.09 0.50
CA VAL A 24 -14.14 -13.80 -0.16
C VAL A 24 -14.70 -14.99 0.63
N ASP A 25 -14.06 -15.36 1.73
CA ASP A 25 -14.57 -16.46 2.57
C ASP A 25 -15.87 -16.05 3.29
N PRO A 26 -16.74 -17.02 3.63
CA PRO A 26 -17.94 -16.77 4.42
C PRO A 26 -17.61 -16.14 5.78
N ILE A 27 -18.49 -15.24 6.25
CA ILE A 27 -18.29 -14.52 7.51
C ILE A 27 -18.15 -15.46 8.71
N GLU A 28 -18.78 -16.63 8.66
CA GLU A 28 -18.70 -17.68 9.68
C GLU A 28 -17.28 -18.18 9.89
N LYS A 29 -16.44 -18.16 8.84
CA LYS A 29 -15.02 -18.54 8.94
C LYS A 29 -14.24 -17.51 9.75
N ILE A 30 -14.47 -16.22 9.49
CA ILE A 30 -13.84 -15.12 10.25
C ILE A 30 -14.30 -15.17 11.72
N GLN A 31 -15.60 -15.40 11.96
CA GLN A 31 -16.14 -15.58 13.31
C GLN A 31 -15.54 -16.79 14.03
N LYS A 32 -15.27 -17.88 13.31
CA LYS A 32 -14.59 -19.07 13.86
C LYS A 32 -13.16 -18.74 14.25
N ILE A 33 -12.40 -18.06 13.39
CA ILE A 33 -11.03 -17.63 13.70
C ILE A 33 -11.02 -16.71 14.92
N ALA A 34 -11.94 -15.74 14.99
CA ALA A 34 -12.06 -14.87 16.17
C ALA A 34 -12.35 -15.66 17.46
N ARG A 35 -13.18 -16.70 17.39
CA ARG A 35 -13.41 -17.60 18.53
C ARG A 35 -12.16 -18.39 18.92
N ILE A 36 -11.37 -18.87 17.96
CA ILE A 36 -10.09 -19.55 18.23
C ILE A 36 -9.14 -18.60 18.96
N VAL A 37 -8.97 -17.37 18.46
CA VAL A 37 -8.13 -16.34 19.10
C VAL A 37 -8.63 -16.03 20.52
N LYS A 38 -9.95 -15.94 20.73
CA LYS A 38 -10.56 -15.66 22.03
C LYS A 38 -10.33 -16.78 23.06
N GLN A 39 -10.33 -18.04 22.60
CA GLN A 39 -10.20 -19.22 23.46
C GLN A 39 -8.75 -19.63 23.70
N SER A 40 -7.84 -19.16 22.85
CA SER A 40 -6.40 -19.43 22.95
C SER A 40 -5.79 -18.89 24.24
N THR A 41 -4.77 -19.59 24.73
CA THR A 41 -3.96 -19.16 25.87
C THR A 41 -2.87 -18.16 25.49
N SER A 42 -2.47 -18.13 24.22
CA SER A 42 -1.48 -17.22 23.66
C SER A 42 -1.92 -15.76 23.76
N LYS A 43 -1.00 -14.89 24.19
CA LYS A 43 -1.21 -13.43 24.25
C LYS A 43 -0.63 -12.68 23.06
N VAL A 44 0.22 -13.34 22.28
CA VAL A 44 0.87 -12.77 21.10
C VAL A 44 0.25 -13.39 19.86
N VAL A 45 -0.20 -12.56 18.91
CA VAL A 45 -0.80 -13.00 17.66
C VAL A 45 -0.05 -12.40 16.49
N LEU A 46 0.59 -13.26 15.69
CA LEU A 46 1.17 -12.86 14.41
C LEU A 46 0.08 -12.88 13.34
N ALA A 47 -0.18 -11.74 12.72
CA ALA A 47 -1.13 -11.60 11.62
C ALA A 47 -0.40 -11.22 10.33
N PHE A 48 -0.13 -12.23 9.50
CA PHE A 48 0.39 -12.06 8.15
C PHE A 48 -0.79 -12.01 7.17
N LEU A 49 -1.41 -10.84 7.04
CA LEU A 49 -2.66 -10.64 6.29
C LEU A 49 -2.58 -9.37 5.43
N PRO A 50 -3.25 -9.29 4.27
CA PRO A 50 -3.45 -8.00 3.62
C PRO A 50 -4.34 -7.07 4.46
N GLN A 51 -4.32 -5.77 4.13
CA GLN A 51 -5.06 -4.75 4.89
C GLN A 51 -6.56 -5.04 4.99
N VAL A 52 -7.19 -5.52 3.92
CA VAL A 52 -8.63 -5.77 3.86
C VAL A 52 -9.03 -6.86 4.84
N GLU A 53 -8.36 -8.01 4.77
CA GLU A 53 -8.59 -9.15 5.67
C GLU A 53 -8.33 -8.76 7.13
N MET A 54 -7.26 -8.03 7.40
CA MET A 54 -6.97 -7.55 8.75
C MET A 54 -8.07 -6.61 9.27
N THR A 55 -8.62 -5.76 8.41
CA THR A 55 -9.75 -4.88 8.75
C THR A 55 -10.98 -5.70 9.12
N MET A 56 -11.34 -6.71 8.32
CA MET A 56 -12.47 -7.60 8.59
C MET A 56 -12.29 -8.37 9.91
N LEU A 57 -11.08 -8.90 10.16
CA LEU A 57 -10.77 -9.58 11.41
C LEU A 57 -10.90 -8.62 12.60
N THR A 58 -10.37 -7.40 12.48
CA THR A 58 -10.43 -6.39 13.54
C THR A 58 -11.87 -6.00 13.88
N GLN A 59 -12.72 -5.84 12.87
CA GLN A 59 -14.16 -5.59 13.06
C GLN A 59 -14.84 -6.73 13.83
N GLU A 60 -14.52 -7.98 13.49
CA GLU A 60 -15.07 -9.14 14.19
C GLU A 60 -14.54 -9.24 15.64
N MET A 61 -13.28 -8.89 15.88
CA MET A 61 -12.69 -8.82 17.23
C MET A 61 -13.36 -7.73 18.09
N LEU A 62 -13.65 -6.56 17.49
CA LEU A 62 -14.44 -5.49 18.13
C LEU A 62 -15.82 -6.00 18.52
N ARG A 63 -16.52 -6.67 17.61
CA ARG A 63 -17.86 -7.23 17.85
C ARG A 63 -17.87 -8.23 19.00
N GLN A 64 -16.82 -9.02 19.14
CA GLN A 64 -16.68 -10.04 20.21
C GLN A 64 -15.98 -9.53 21.48
N ASN A 65 -15.60 -8.25 21.54
CA ASN A 65 -14.83 -7.61 22.61
C ASN A 65 -13.52 -8.36 22.96
N ILE A 66 -12.77 -8.78 21.94
CA ILE A 66 -11.50 -9.49 22.11
C ILE A 66 -10.37 -8.48 22.22
N THR A 67 -9.89 -8.21 23.44
CA THR A 67 -8.88 -7.18 23.74
C THR A 67 -7.70 -7.76 24.51
N GLY A 68 -6.63 -6.97 24.71
CA GLY A 68 -5.49 -7.35 25.54
C GLY A 68 -4.51 -8.33 24.89
N LEU A 69 -4.47 -8.36 23.55
CA LEU A 69 -3.52 -9.16 22.77
C LEU A 69 -2.41 -8.26 22.22
N GLN A 70 -1.18 -8.78 22.21
CA GLN A 70 -0.06 -8.17 21.51
C GLN A 70 -0.07 -8.65 20.05
N TRP A 71 -0.37 -7.73 19.14
CA TRP A 71 -0.36 -8.03 17.71
C TRP A 71 1.04 -7.82 17.13
N ILE A 72 1.46 -8.78 16.29
CA ILE A 72 2.62 -8.65 15.42
C ILE A 72 2.10 -8.59 13.98
N GLY A 73 2.32 -7.47 13.29
CA GLY A 73 1.79 -7.22 11.96
C GLY A 73 2.80 -7.33 10.84
N SER A 74 2.33 -7.80 9.68
CA SER A 74 3.04 -7.69 8.41
C SER A 74 3.01 -6.26 7.87
N GLU A 75 3.97 -5.97 6.98
CA GLU A 75 4.13 -4.67 6.33
C GLU A 75 2.85 -4.16 5.65
N SER A 76 2.07 -5.08 5.10
CA SER A 76 0.80 -4.81 4.41
C SER A 76 -0.26 -4.04 5.20
N TRP A 77 -0.24 -4.09 6.53
CA TRP A 77 -1.29 -3.45 7.35
C TRP A 77 -0.77 -2.67 8.55
N ILE A 78 0.43 -2.97 9.07
CA ILE A 78 0.91 -2.39 10.32
C ILE A 78 1.05 -0.86 10.25
N SER A 79 1.37 -0.29 9.09
CA SER A 79 1.45 1.15 8.85
C SER A 79 0.23 1.70 8.09
N SER A 80 -0.83 0.91 7.92
CA SER A 80 -1.99 1.34 7.15
C SER A 80 -2.86 2.31 7.94
N ARG A 81 -3.07 3.51 7.39
CA ARG A 81 -3.97 4.50 7.95
C ARG A 81 -5.44 4.07 7.92
N GLY A 82 -5.82 3.17 7.01
CA GLY A 82 -7.20 2.67 6.91
C GLY A 82 -7.63 1.88 8.16
N ILE A 83 -6.68 1.17 8.79
CA ILE A 83 -6.96 0.39 10.00
C ILE A 83 -6.56 1.14 11.29
N ALA A 84 -5.71 2.15 11.21
CA ALA A 84 -5.27 2.97 12.34
C ALA A 84 -6.32 4.03 12.75
N ASN A 85 -7.47 3.58 13.22
CA ASN A 85 -8.55 4.45 13.71
C ASN A 85 -8.84 4.21 15.21
N ARG A 86 -9.65 5.08 15.82
CA ARG A 86 -9.97 5.04 17.26
C ARG A 86 -10.67 3.75 17.70
N GLU A 87 -11.46 3.13 16.84
CA GLU A 87 -12.16 1.88 17.17
C GLU A 87 -11.17 0.73 17.17
N SER A 88 -10.44 0.56 16.07
CA SER A 88 -9.40 -0.45 15.91
C SER A 88 -8.29 -0.34 16.96
N PHE A 89 -8.02 0.84 17.50
CA PHE A 89 -7.06 1.04 18.60
C PHE A 89 -7.40 0.20 19.85
N LYS A 90 -8.68 -0.10 20.11
CA LYS A 90 -9.08 -0.96 21.24
C LYS A 90 -8.57 -2.40 21.09
N ILE A 91 -8.33 -2.84 19.86
CA ILE A 91 -7.88 -4.20 19.52
C ILE A 91 -6.38 -4.21 19.22
N LEU A 92 -5.92 -3.25 18.41
CA LEU A 92 -4.59 -3.20 17.82
C LEU A 92 -3.65 -2.20 18.51
N GLY A 93 -4.12 -1.55 19.59
CA GLY A 93 -3.30 -0.61 20.36
C GLY A 93 -2.01 -1.28 20.84
N GLY A 94 -0.87 -0.69 20.48
CA GLY A 94 0.45 -1.26 20.79
C GLY A 94 0.92 -2.37 19.85
N ALA A 95 0.26 -2.58 18.70
CA ALA A 95 0.75 -3.51 17.68
C ALA A 95 2.18 -3.15 17.24
N ILE A 96 3.00 -4.18 17.01
CA ILE A 96 4.38 -4.05 16.56
C ILE A 96 4.49 -4.73 15.19
N GLY A 97 5.34 -4.23 14.30
CA GLY A 97 5.60 -4.90 13.04
C GLY A 97 6.66 -4.18 12.23
N PHE A 98 6.76 -4.60 10.98
CA PHE A 98 7.79 -4.11 10.07
C PHE A 98 7.17 -3.15 9.06
N ALA A 99 7.77 -1.97 8.89
CA ALA A 99 7.33 -1.00 7.91
C ALA A 99 8.49 -0.64 6.98
N ASN A 100 8.18 -0.40 5.70
CA ASN A 100 9.15 0.08 4.72
C ASN A 100 9.77 1.41 5.14
N VAL A 101 11.00 1.73 4.73
CA VAL A 101 11.65 2.97 5.15
C VAL A 101 10.85 4.19 4.68
N ASN A 102 10.50 5.09 5.60
CA ASN A 102 9.90 6.37 5.24
C ASN A 102 11.01 7.30 4.74
N THR A 103 10.95 7.69 3.47
CA THR A 103 11.95 8.55 2.83
C THR A 103 11.24 9.63 2.05
N GLU A 104 11.64 10.88 2.27
CA GLU A 104 11.08 12.04 1.57
C GLU A 104 11.51 12.05 0.09
N ILE A 105 10.53 12.16 -0.80
CA ILE A 105 10.69 12.47 -2.21
C ILE A 105 10.51 13.98 -2.36
N LYS A 106 11.61 14.68 -2.62
CA LYS A 106 11.60 16.15 -2.78
C LYS A 106 10.69 16.56 -3.94
N GLY A 107 9.80 17.52 -3.68
CA GLY A 107 8.86 18.07 -4.67
C GLY A 107 7.65 17.19 -4.98
N LEU A 108 7.49 16.05 -4.29
CA LEU A 108 6.30 15.21 -4.46
C LEU A 108 5.03 15.94 -4.03
N ASP A 109 5.10 16.71 -2.95
CA ASP A 109 4.00 17.52 -2.45
C ASP A 109 3.54 18.56 -3.48
N ASP A 110 4.47 19.34 -4.04
CA ASP A 110 4.15 20.31 -5.08
C ASP A 110 3.54 19.63 -6.32
N PHE A 111 4.05 18.46 -6.71
CA PHE A 111 3.46 17.67 -7.79
C PHE A 111 2.02 17.25 -7.48
N LEU A 112 1.78 16.62 -6.33
CA LEU A 112 0.45 16.16 -5.92
C LEU A 112 -0.55 17.32 -5.80
N PHE A 113 -0.11 18.49 -5.33
CA PHE A 113 -0.95 19.67 -5.21
C PHE A 113 -1.23 20.37 -6.54
N SER A 114 -0.44 20.09 -7.59
CA SER A 114 -0.63 20.67 -8.92
C SER A 114 -1.60 19.89 -9.81
N VAL A 115 -2.02 18.70 -9.39
CA VAL A 115 -2.94 17.85 -10.15
C VAL A 115 -4.28 18.55 -10.33
N HIS A 116 -4.78 18.62 -11.56
CA HIS A 116 -6.04 19.26 -11.89
C HIS A 116 -6.71 18.59 -13.11
N PRO A 117 -8.04 18.39 -13.15
CA PRO A 117 -8.71 17.72 -14.26
C PRO A 117 -8.48 18.36 -15.64
N SER A 118 -8.21 19.67 -15.70
CA SER A 118 -7.93 20.36 -16.96
C SER A 118 -6.56 20.06 -17.56
N THR A 119 -5.61 19.46 -16.81
CA THR A 119 -4.29 19.12 -17.35
C THR A 119 -4.35 17.90 -18.25
N ASP A 120 -5.34 17.03 -18.05
CA ASP A 120 -5.56 15.81 -18.84
C ASP A 120 -7.07 15.50 -18.87
N PRO A 121 -7.84 16.18 -19.76
CA PRO A 121 -9.30 16.10 -19.77
C PRO A 121 -9.86 14.72 -20.13
N ASP A 122 -9.07 13.87 -20.79
CA ASP A 122 -9.46 12.51 -21.18
C ASP A 122 -9.22 11.50 -20.04
N ASN A 123 -8.71 11.96 -18.89
CA ASN A 123 -8.42 11.13 -17.73
C ASN A 123 -9.59 11.10 -16.75
N ASP A 124 -10.48 10.13 -16.94
CA ASP A 124 -11.65 9.92 -16.08
C ASP A 124 -11.29 9.76 -14.59
N PHE A 125 -10.12 9.18 -14.28
CA PHE A 125 -9.67 9.03 -12.89
C PHE A 125 -9.38 10.38 -12.22
N LEU A 126 -8.83 11.34 -12.96
CA LEU A 126 -8.60 12.69 -12.42
C LEU A 126 -9.91 13.43 -12.15
N THR A 127 -10.89 13.24 -13.03
CA THR A 127 -12.24 13.78 -12.84
C THR A 127 -12.88 13.17 -11.59
N GLU A 128 -12.92 11.85 -11.49
CA GLU A 128 -13.48 11.13 -10.32
C GLU A 128 -12.76 11.51 -9.02
N PHE A 129 -11.43 11.59 -9.05
CA PHE A 129 -10.61 12.03 -7.92
C PHE A 129 -11.02 13.42 -7.46
N TRP A 130 -11.11 14.40 -8.36
CA TRP A 130 -11.46 15.78 -8.03
C TRP A 130 -12.87 15.88 -7.44
N GLU A 131 -13.84 15.23 -8.08
CA GLU A 131 -15.23 15.17 -7.63
C GLU A 131 -15.35 14.52 -6.24
N THR A 132 -14.59 13.47 -5.99
CA THR A 132 -14.55 12.76 -4.69
C THR A 132 -13.94 13.65 -3.60
N VAL A 133 -12.78 14.27 -3.89
CA VAL A 133 -12.05 15.10 -2.93
C VAL A 133 -12.86 16.32 -2.51
N PHE A 134 -13.51 17.00 -3.46
CA PHE A 134 -14.26 18.23 -3.19
C PHE A 134 -15.76 18.01 -2.99
N SER A 135 -16.23 16.77 -3.10
CA SER A 135 -17.64 16.38 -3.00
C SER A 135 -18.52 17.25 -3.90
N CYS A 136 -18.12 17.37 -5.17
CA CYS A 136 -18.77 18.18 -6.20
C CYS A 136 -18.84 17.40 -7.51
N THR A 137 -19.43 18.00 -8.55
CA THR A 137 -19.53 17.37 -9.88
C THR A 137 -19.09 18.34 -10.99
N LEU A 138 -18.16 17.89 -11.83
CA LEU A 138 -17.63 18.61 -13.00
C LEU A 138 -18.56 18.48 -14.20
N THR A 139 -19.19 17.32 -14.37
CA THR A 139 -20.19 17.08 -15.43
C THR A 139 -21.60 17.16 -14.87
N ARG A 140 -22.45 18.07 -15.40
CA ARG A 140 -23.89 18.01 -15.12
C ARG A 140 -24.48 16.79 -15.82
N GLN A 141 -24.57 15.67 -15.12
CA GLN A 141 -25.46 14.59 -15.55
C GLN A 141 -26.89 14.95 -15.15
N ASP A 142 -27.73 15.20 -16.16
CA ASP A 142 -29.16 15.38 -15.97
C ASP A 142 -29.74 14.13 -15.28
N GLY A 143 -30.08 14.26 -13.99
CA GLY A 143 -30.82 13.25 -13.25
C GLY A 143 -30.07 12.46 -12.17
N LYS A 144 -28.80 12.76 -11.85
CA LYS A 144 -28.11 12.15 -10.69
C LYS A 144 -27.58 13.18 -9.68
N GLU A 145 -28.27 13.20 -8.54
CA GLU A 145 -27.88 13.74 -7.23
C GLU A 145 -27.64 15.26 -7.06
N ASN A 146 -28.08 15.78 -5.92
CA ASN A 146 -28.00 17.18 -5.46
C ASN A 146 -26.56 17.65 -5.16
N LYS A 147 -25.54 17.21 -5.91
CA LYS A 147 -24.14 17.63 -5.68
C LYS A 147 -23.91 19.01 -6.29
N LYS A 148 -23.21 19.87 -5.53
CA LYS A 148 -22.81 21.20 -6.00
C LYS A 148 -21.89 21.06 -7.23
N PRO A 149 -21.99 21.95 -8.23
CA PRO A 149 -21.03 21.94 -9.33
C PRO A 149 -19.63 22.26 -8.81
N CYS A 150 -18.62 21.59 -9.34
CA CYS A 150 -17.23 21.99 -9.11
C CYS A 150 -16.94 23.29 -9.86
N THR A 151 -16.14 24.16 -9.25
CA THR A 151 -15.70 25.43 -9.84
C THR A 151 -14.43 25.27 -10.68
N GLY A 152 -13.61 24.26 -10.39
CA GLY A 152 -12.27 24.09 -10.97
C GLY A 152 -11.25 25.07 -10.38
N ALA A 153 -11.61 25.82 -9.34
CA ALA A 153 -10.71 26.72 -8.63
C ALA A 153 -10.41 26.20 -7.21
N GLU A 154 -10.89 25.01 -6.86
CA GLU A 154 -10.61 24.40 -5.57
C GLU A 154 -9.11 24.08 -5.42
N SER A 155 -8.60 24.13 -4.18
CA SER A 155 -7.18 23.89 -3.91
C SER A 155 -6.96 22.61 -3.12
N LEU A 156 -6.14 21.70 -3.66
CA LEU A 156 -5.73 20.49 -2.95
C LEU A 156 -4.90 20.81 -1.70
N ARG A 157 -4.25 21.98 -1.63
CA ARG A 157 -3.45 22.40 -0.46
C ARG A 157 -4.29 22.61 0.80
N GLU A 158 -5.58 22.88 0.64
CA GLU A 158 -6.51 23.10 1.75
C GLU A 158 -7.16 21.80 2.25
N VAL A 159 -6.98 20.71 1.50
CA VAL A 159 -7.58 19.41 1.80
C VAL A 159 -6.65 18.60 2.70
N LYS A 160 -7.21 17.99 3.75
CA LYS A 160 -6.48 17.05 4.62
C LYS A 160 -7.03 15.65 4.41
N ASN A 161 -6.36 14.84 3.59
CA ASN A 161 -6.69 13.44 3.37
C ASN A 161 -5.43 12.60 3.15
N GLN A 162 -5.60 11.31 2.86
CA GLN A 162 -4.47 10.38 2.64
C GLN A 162 -3.63 10.72 1.39
N TYR A 163 -4.20 11.43 0.42
CA TYR A 163 -3.50 11.85 -0.79
C TYR A 163 -2.61 13.08 -0.55
N THR A 164 -3.13 14.09 0.16
CA THR A 164 -2.43 15.35 0.40
C THR A 164 -1.42 15.29 1.56
N ASP A 165 -1.53 14.28 2.41
CA ASP A 165 -0.62 14.08 3.53
C ASP A 165 0.61 13.25 3.12
N VAL A 166 1.68 13.96 2.79
CA VAL A 166 2.99 13.44 2.38
C VAL A 166 3.95 13.15 3.54
N SER A 167 3.48 13.10 4.79
CA SER A 167 4.36 12.80 5.95
C SER A 167 4.92 11.38 5.94
N GLU A 168 4.22 10.43 5.31
CA GLU A 168 4.60 9.03 5.23
C GLU A 168 4.65 8.59 3.76
N GLN A 169 5.86 8.51 3.21
CA GLN A 169 6.11 8.23 1.78
C GLN A 169 6.72 6.84 1.57
N ARG A 170 6.37 5.86 2.41
CA ARG A 170 6.94 4.50 2.36
C ARG A 170 6.67 3.79 1.02
N ILE A 171 5.40 3.58 0.68
CA ILE A 171 5.01 2.95 -0.59
C ILE A 171 5.32 3.84 -1.80
N PRO A 172 5.01 5.16 -1.77
CA PRO A 172 5.42 6.07 -2.85
C PRO A 172 6.91 6.03 -3.17
N HIS A 173 7.76 5.94 -2.15
CA HIS A 173 9.21 5.84 -2.33
C HIS A 173 9.66 4.54 -3.00
N ASN A 174 8.98 3.41 -2.76
CA ASN A 174 9.26 2.18 -3.50
C ASN A 174 8.87 2.29 -4.98
N VAL A 175 7.74 2.94 -5.28
CA VAL A 175 7.33 3.22 -6.67
C VAL A 175 8.33 4.15 -7.35
N TYR A 176 8.75 5.22 -6.67
CA TYR A 176 9.78 6.13 -7.14
C TYR A 176 11.10 5.40 -7.44
N LYS A 177 11.57 4.55 -6.53
CA LYS A 177 12.76 3.72 -6.73
C LYS A 177 12.64 2.75 -7.90
N ALA A 178 11.47 2.14 -8.09
CA ALA A 178 11.24 1.24 -9.22
C ALA A 178 11.36 1.97 -10.57
N VAL A 179 10.77 3.16 -10.69
CA VAL A 179 10.91 4.00 -11.89
C VAL A 179 12.36 4.42 -12.10
N TYR A 180 13.06 4.84 -11.03
CA TYR A 180 14.47 5.20 -11.10
C TYR A 180 15.36 4.03 -11.51
N ALA A 181 15.10 2.81 -11.01
CA ALA A 181 15.86 1.63 -11.39
C ALA A 181 15.77 1.36 -12.90
N VAL A 182 14.57 1.47 -13.48
CA VAL A 182 14.37 1.34 -14.93
C VAL A 182 15.07 2.47 -15.68
N ALA A 183 14.96 3.71 -15.20
CA ALA A 183 15.62 4.86 -15.81
C ALA A 183 17.15 4.74 -15.80
N HIS A 184 17.74 4.25 -14.71
CA HIS A 184 19.17 3.99 -14.60
C HIS A 184 19.62 2.87 -15.54
N ALA A 185 18.90 1.74 -15.57
CA ALA A 185 19.21 0.65 -16.51
C ALA A 185 19.16 1.14 -17.97
N LEU A 186 18.16 1.95 -18.32
CA LEU A 186 18.05 2.54 -19.65
C LEU A 186 19.18 3.54 -19.94
N HIS A 187 19.54 4.37 -18.96
CA HIS A 187 20.65 5.31 -19.08
C HIS A 187 21.98 4.59 -19.35
N ASP A 188 22.25 3.51 -18.64
CA ASP A 188 23.46 2.70 -18.80
C ASP A 188 23.51 2.06 -20.19
N LEU A 189 22.38 1.53 -20.69
CA LEU A 189 22.28 1.01 -22.07
C LEU A 189 22.54 2.10 -23.12
N LEU A 190 21.96 3.30 -22.94
CA LEU A 190 22.06 4.40 -23.90
C LEU A 190 23.42 5.10 -23.90
N THR A 191 24.14 5.08 -22.77
CA THR A 191 25.47 5.69 -22.61
C THR A 191 26.62 4.69 -22.80
N CYS A 192 26.30 3.41 -23.00
CA CYS A 192 27.26 2.35 -23.29
C CYS A 192 28.16 2.75 -24.48
N LYS A 193 29.49 2.66 -24.26
CA LYS A 193 30.51 2.92 -25.30
C LYS A 193 31.11 1.60 -25.78
N PRO A 194 31.21 1.35 -27.10
CA PRO A 194 31.85 0.16 -27.63
C PRO A 194 33.28 0.01 -27.07
N GLY A 195 33.61 -1.14 -26.49
CA GLY A 195 34.93 -1.43 -25.91
C GLY A 195 35.05 -1.20 -24.40
N ARG A 196 34.00 -0.71 -23.71
CA ARG A 196 33.84 -0.90 -22.27
C ARG A 196 32.90 -2.07 -22.04
N GLU A 197 33.34 -3.07 -21.27
CA GLU A 197 32.45 -4.11 -20.78
C GLU A 197 31.28 -3.46 -20.04
N THR A 198 30.06 -3.77 -20.45
CA THR A 198 28.91 -3.59 -19.57
C THR A 198 29.07 -4.56 -18.40
N LEU A 199 28.39 -4.30 -17.27
CA LEU A 199 28.37 -5.19 -16.10
C LEU A 199 28.04 -6.67 -16.42
N PHE A 200 27.56 -6.97 -17.64
CA PHE A 200 27.05 -8.28 -18.05
C PHE A 200 27.74 -8.88 -19.29
N ASN A 201 28.97 -8.47 -19.64
CA ASN A 201 29.73 -9.07 -20.76
C ASN A 201 29.00 -9.03 -22.13
N HIS A 202 28.02 -8.14 -22.28
CA HIS A 202 27.30 -7.95 -23.53
C HIS A 202 27.84 -6.74 -24.30
N THR A 203 28.00 -6.89 -25.62
CA THR A 203 28.27 -5.77 -26.53
C THR A 203 27.17 -4.73 -26.39
N CYS A 204 27.53 -3.44 -26.35
CA CYS A 204 26.57 -2.35 -26.29
C CYS A 204 25.47 -2.54 -27.35
N VAL A 205 24.22 -2.52 -26.90
CA VAL A 205 23.05 -2.67 -27.78
C VAL A 205 22.87 -1.39 -28.60
N ASN A 206 22.40 -1.54 -29.85
CA ASN A 206 22.04 -0.39 -30.68
C ASN A 206 20.88 0.39 -30.02
N LYS A 207 21.01 1.72 -29.92
CA LYS A 207 20.06 2.59 -29.20
C LYS A 207 18.63 2.54 -29.76
N MET A 208 18.45 2.07 -30.99
CA MET A 208 17.13 1.96 -31.65
C MET A 208 16.43 0.60 -31.48
N GLU A 209 17.07 -0.38 -30.82
CA GLU A 209 16.53 -1.76 -30.69
C GLU A 209 16.46 -2.24 -29.23
N ILE A 210 16.06 -1.34 -28.32
CA ILE A 210 15.91 -1.68 -26.90
C ILE A 210 14.65 -2.52 -26.71
N SER A 211 14.83 -3.79 -26.37
CA SER A 211 13.76 -4.74 -26.07
C SER A 211 13.54 -4.88 -24.56
N PRO A 212 12.32 -5.17 -24.07
CA PRO A 212 12.00 -5.21 -22.63
C PRO A 212 12.91 -6.13 -21.80
N TRP A 213 13.37 -7.25 -22.35
CA TRP A 213 14.23 -8.22 -21.65
C TRP A 213 15.65 -7.70 -21.40
N GLN A 214 16.12 -6.70 -22.15
CA GLN A 214 17.48 -6.17 -22.02
C GLN A 214 17.66 -5.32 -20.75
N GLY A 215 16.58 -4.78 -20.19
CA GLY A 215 16.60 -4.09 -18.90
C GLY A 215 16.57 -5.03 -17.68
N CYS A 216 16.11 -6.28 -17.85
CA CYS A 216 15.91 -7.23 -16.75
C CYS A 216 17.21 -7.81 -16.18
N ASN A 217 18.30 -7.76 -16.93
CA ASN A 217 19.57 -8.37 -16.52
C ASN A 217 20.47 -7.42 -15.71
N SER A 218 19.94 -6.27 -15.24
CA SER A 218 20.73 -5.23 -14.55
C SER A 218 20.78 -5.34 -13.02
N GLN A 219 20.42 -6.49 -12.43
CA GLN A 219 20.41 -6.73 -10.97
C GLN A 219 21.51 -7.68 -10.50
#